data_AF-A0A4Y2AKF8-F1
#
_entry.id   AF-A0A4Y2AKF8-F1
#
_cell.length_a   1.000
_cell.length_b   1.000
_cell.length_c   1.000
_cell.angle_alpha   90.00
_cell.angle_beta   90.00
_cell.angle_gamma   90.00
#
_symmetry.space_group_name_H-M   'P 1'
#
loop_
_entity.id
_entity.type
_entity.pdbx_description
1 polymer ?
#
loop_
_entity_poly.entity_id
_entity_poly.type
_entity_poly.pdbx_seq_one_letter_code
_entity_poly.pdbx_strand_id
1 'polypeptide(L)'
;MYSIEQRVFLVLEYHRLKESPTATRRSFQARFNVPKGPDAKTIRTLFAKFQRTGSVTDDLVGNVGRQQTAVTPEMSPQFLELFSKIQCHPSVELHLRLV
;
A
#
# COMPACT_ATOMS: atom_id res chain seq x y z
N MET A 1 5.26 13.65 -6.52
CA MET A 1 4.33 12.80 -5.74
C MET A 1 4.06 11.55 -6.56
N TYR A 2 4.09 10.34 -5.97
CA TYR A 2 3.88 9.08 -6.72
C TYR A 2 2.39 8.86 -7.01
N SER A 3 2.07 8.26 -8.17
CA SER A 3 0.69 7.87 -8.49
C SER A 3 0.17 6.81 -7.51
N ILE A 4 -1.15 6.58 -7.47
CA ILE A 4 -1.74 5.51 -6.63
C ILE A 4 -1.16 4.14 -7.05
N GLU A 5 -1.09 3.87 -8.35
CA GLU A 5 -0.50 2.63 -8.88
C GLU A 5 0.96 2.43 -8.41
N GLN A 6 1.78 3.47 -8.49
CA GLN A 6 3.16 3.45 -8.02
C GLN A 6 3.27 3.16 -6.53
N ARG A 7 2.38 3.73 -5.70
CA ARG A 7 2.38 3.51 -4.25
C ARG A 7 1.90 2.11 -3.88
N VAL A 8 0.86 1.61 -4.55
CA VAL A 8 0.41 0.21 -4.39
C VAL A 8 1.56 -0.74 -4.72
N PHE A 9 2.21 -0.55 -5.87
CA PHE A 9 3.35 -1.37 -6.26
C PHE A 9 4.44 -1.38 -5.18
N LEU A 10 4.82 -0.21 -4.65
CA LEU A 10 5.86 -0.11 -3.62
C LEU A 10 5.51 -0.90 -2.35
N VAL A 11 4.27 -0.82 -1.88
CA VAL A 11 3.83 -1.54 -0.67
C VAL A 11 3.87 -3.06 -0.89
N LEU A 12 3.32 -3.53 -2.01
CA LEU A 12 3.31 -4.96 -2.35
C LEU A 12 4.73 -5.50 -2.50
N GLU A 13 5.55 -4.80 -3.27
CA GLU A 13 6.88 -5.24 -3.65
C GLU A 13 7.85 -5.18 -2.47
N TYR A 14 7.70 -4.20 -1.57
CA TYR A 14 8.46 -4.12 -0.33
C TYR A 14 8.15 -5.31 0.60
N HIS A 15 6.88 -5.67 0.76
CA HIS A 15 6.51 -6.84 1.54
C HIS A 15 7.02 -8.15 0.89
N ARG A 16 6.82 -8.30 -0.42
CA ARG A 16 7.26 -9.48 -1.19
C ARG A 16 8.78 -9.70 -1.09
N LEU A 17 9.55 -8.62 -1.12
CA LEU A 17 11.02 -8.63 -1.05
C LEU A 17 11.55 -8.57 0.38
N LYS A 18 10.75 -8.98 1.38
CA LYS A 18 11.14 -9.07 2.79
C LYS A 18 11.73 -7.77 3.33
N GLU A 19 11.06 -6.67 3.01
CA GLU A 19 11.38 -5.32 3.50
C GLU A 19 12.75 -4.80 3.06
N SER A 20 13.25 -5.22 1.88
CA SER A 20 14.48 -4.71 1.29
C SER A 20 14.25 -3.43 0.47
N PRO A 21 14.61 -2.22 0.96
CA PRO A 21 14.33 -0.98 0.22
C PRO A 21 15.12 -0.89 -1.08
N THR A 22 16.34 -1.44 -1.11
CA THR A 22 17.19 -1.46 -2.31
C THR A 22 16.56 -2.29 -3.42
N ALA A 23 16.08 -3.50 -3.09
CA ALA A 23 15.48 -4.39 -4.06
C ALA A 23 14.14 -3.82 -4.57
N THR A 24 13.32 -3.25 -3.69
CA THR A 24 12.07 -2.57 -4.06
C THR A 24 12.32 -1.38 -4.99
N ARG A 25 13.32 -0.53 -4.68
CA ARG A 25 13.69 0.60 -5.54
C ARG A 25 14.11 0.13 -6.94
N ARG A 26 14.92 -0.94 -7.03
CA ARG A 26 15.35 -1.51 -8.31
C ARG A 26 14.18 -2.07 -9.12
N SER A 27 13.27 -2.79 -8.46
CA SER A 27 12.06 -3.32 -9.08
C SER A 27 11.14 -2.20 -9.58
N PHE A 28 10.98 -1.13 -8.80
CA PHE A 28 10.23 0.06 -9.18
C PHE A 28 10.82 0.73 -10.44
N GLN A 29 12.13 0.95 -10.46
CA GLN A 29 12.82 1.52 -11.62
C GLN A 29 12.61 0.68 -12.88
N ALA A 30 12.72 -0.64 -12.75
CA ALA A 30 12.51 -1.57 -13.86
C ALA A 30 11.05 -1.57 -14.36
N ARG A 31 10.08 -1.61 -13.43
CA ARG A 31 8.64 -1.68 -13.76
C ARG A 31 8.13 -0.42 -14.46
N PHE A 32 8.52 0.75 -13.97
CA PHE A 32 8.03 2.04 -14.47
C PHE A 32 9.00 2.72 -15.45
N ASN A 33 10.10 2.06 -15.80
CA ASN A 33 11.15 2.59 -16.69
C ASN A 33 11.63 4.00 -16.29
N VAL A 34 11.82 4.22 -14.99
CA VAL A 34 12.26 5.53 -14.46
C VAL A 34 13.72 5.48 -14.00
N PRO A 35 14.54 6.50 -14.31
CA PRO A 35 15.94 6.52 -13.91
C PRO A 35 16.11 6.62 -12.38
N LYS A 36 15.15 7.25 -11.70
CA LYS A 36 15.17 7.45 -10.24
C LYS A 36 13.95 6.80 -9.61
N GLY A 37 14.18 5.90 -8.66
CA GLY A 37 13.15 5.37 -7.78
C GLY A 37 13.08 6.14 -6.45
N PRO A 38 12.08 5.85 -5.61
CA PRO A 38 11.99 6.40 -4.26
C PRO A 38 13.20 6.03 -3.42
N ASP A 39 13.55 6.92 -2.49
CA ASP A 39 14.54 6.60 -1.48
C ASP A 39 14.01 5.61 -0.44
N ALA A 40 14.93 5.02 0.32
CA ALA A 40 14.57 4.02 1.32
C ALA A 40 13.70 4.58 2.46
N LYS A 41 13.76 5.89 2.72
CA LYS A 41 12.93 6.54 3.74
C LYS A 41 11.48 6.63 3.26
N THR A 42 11.28 6.98 2.00
CA THR A 42 9.97 7.10 1.35
C THR A 42 9.27 5.75 1.28
N ILE A 43 9.99 4.70 0.89
CA ILE A 43 9.45 3.32 0.85
C ILE A 43 8.99 2.89 2.24
N ARG A 44 9.83 3.05 3.26
CA ARG A 44 9.51 2.70 4.65
C ARG A 44 8.35 3.51 5.21
N THR A 45 8.33 4.82 4.94
CA THR A 45 7.27 5.71 5.41
C THR A 45 5.92 5.35 4.79
N LEU A 46 5.90 5.05 3.49
CA LEU A 46 4.68 4.62 2.80
C LEU A 46 4.16 3.30 3.38
N PHE A 47 5.04 2.33 3.62
CA PHE A 47 4.66 1.06 4.20
C PHE A 47 4.13 1.21 5.64
N ALA A 48 4.82 1.98 6.49
CA ALA A 48 4.37 2.27 7.85
C ALA A 48 3.02 3.00 7.87
N LYS A 49 2.80 3.94 6.95
CA LYS A 49 1.50 4.61 6.79
C LYS A 49 0.40 3.61 6.44
N PHE A 50 0.66 2.74 5.47
CA PHE A 50 -0.28 1.71 5.07
C PHE A 50 -0.58 0.73 6.22
N GLN A 51 0.41 0.30 7.00
CA GLN A 51 0.18 -0.52 8.19
C GLN A 51 -0.70 0.20 9.23
N ARG A 52 -0.56 1.52 9.37
CA ARG A 52 -1.32 2.32 10.33
C ARG A 52 -2.75 2.61 9.89
N THR A 53 -2.98 2.84 8.59
CA THR A 53 -4.28 3.35 8.09
C THR A 53 -4.99 2.39 7.13
N GLY A 54 -4.34 1.33 6.67
CA GLY A 54 -4.82 0.49 5.57
C GLY A 54 -4.85 1.21 4.22
N SER A 55 -4.32 2.44 4.12
CA SER A 55 -4.38 3.27 2.92
C SER A 55 -3.01 3.67 2.41
N VAL A 56 -2.88 3.69 1.08
CA VAL A 56 -1.70 4.20 0.36
C VAL A 56 -1.89 5.65 -0.12
N THR A 57 -3.06 6.25 0.08
CA THR A 57 -3.42 7.62 -0.37
C THR A 57 -2.98 8.70 0.64
N ASP A 58 -2.91 9.96 0.21
CA ASP A 58 -2.34 11.08 1.00
C ASP A 58 -3.32 11.84 1.89
N ASP A 59 -4.60 11.53 1.75
CA ASP A 59 -5.79 12.15 2.32
C ASP A 59 -5.54 13.16 3.44
N LEU A 60 -5.21 14.38 3.01
CA LEU A 60 -5.54 15.65 3.67
C LEU A 60 -6.96 16.10 3.31
N VAL A 61 -7.84 15.16 2.91
CA VAL A 61 -9.27 15.43 2.72
C VAL A 61 -9.96 14.80 3.92
N GLY A 62 -10.40 15.67 4.83
CA GLY A 62 -10.92 15.31 6.13
C GLY A 62 -12.14 14.40 6.09
N ASN A 63 -12.47 13.87 7.26
CA ASN A 63 -13.79 13.37 7.65
C ASN A 63 -14.84 13.35 6.53
N VAL A 64 -14.87 12.27 5.76
CA VAL A 64 -16.10 11.80 5.14
C VAL A 64 -16.16 10.33 5.48
N GLY A 65 -17.11 9.98 6.36
CA GLY A 65 -17.39 8.60 6.70
C GLY A 65 -17.53 7.79 5.42
N ARG A 66 -16.84 6.64 5.40
CA ARG A 66 -16.96 5.59 4.38
C ARG A 66 -16.80 6.07 2.93
N GLN A 67 -15.56 5.99 2.44
CA GLN A 67 -15.32 5.59 1.05
C GLN A 67 -14.42 4.34 1.01
N GLN A 68 -15.00 3.21 1.42
CA GLN A 68 -14.69 1.95 0.77
C GLN A 68 -15.47 1.95 -0.55
N THR A 69 -14.85 2.43 -1.62
CA THR A 69 -15.44 2.39 -2.97
C THR A 69 -14.27 2.48 -3.94
N ALA A 70 -14.01 1.55 -4.85
CA ALA A 70 -14.61 0.26 -5.12
C ALA A 70 -13.45 -0.66 -5.50
N VAL A 71 -13.54 -1.92 -5.10
CA VAL A 71 -12.72 -2.98 -5.68
C VAL A 71 -13.10 -3.08 -7.16
N THR A 72 -12.30 -2.48 -8.04
CA THR A 72 -12.37 -2.81 -9.47
C THR A 72 -12.07 -4.30 -9.63
N PRO A 73 -12.84 -5.04 -10.45
CA PRO A 73 -12.83 -6.51 -10.48
C PRO A 73 -11.56 -7.13 -11.10
N GLU A 74 -10.53 -6.33 -11.34
CA GLU A 74 -9.21 -6.75 -11.82
C GLU A 74 -8.07 -6.45 -10.82
N MET A 75 -8.38 -6.47 -9.53
CA MET A 75 -7.35 -6.63 -8.51
C MET A 75 -6.70 -8.01 -8.63
N SER A 76 -5.37 -8.05 -8.70
CA SER A 76 -4.65 -9.31 -8.71
C SER A 76 -4.95 -10.10 -7.42
N PRO A 77 -5.02 -11.45 -7.48
CA PRO A 77 -5.30 -12.28 -6.31
C PRO A 77 -4.32 -12.03 -5.15
N GLN A 78 -3.10 -11.57 -5.45
CA GLN A 78 -2.11 -11.16 -4.44
C GLN A 78 -2.52 -9.91 -3.66
N PHE A 79 -3.24 -8.97 -4.28
CA PHE A 79 -3.76 -7.79 -3.60
C PHE A 79 -4.90 -8.17 -2.66
N LEU A 80 -5.82 -9.04 -3.09
CA LEU A 80 -6.89 -9.56 -2.24
C LEU A 80 -6.35 -10.41 -1.07
N GLU A 81 -5.32 -11.21 -1.31
CA GLU A 81 -4.65 -12.00 -0.28
C GLU A 81 -3.87 -11.14 0.73
N LEU A 82 -3.25 -10.04 0.29
CA LEU A 82 -2.61 -9.10 1.21
C LEU A 82 -3.64 -8.29 2.00
N PHE A 83 -4.74 -7.85 1.37
CA PHE A 83 -5.84 -7.20 2.07
C PHE A 83 -6.45 -8.11 3.13
N SER A 84 -6.67 -9.40 2.81
CA SER A 84 -7.21 -10.36 3.79
C SER A 84 -6.23 -10.66 4.92
N LYS A 85 -4.95 -10.89 4.63
CA LYS A 85 -3.92 -11.13 5.66
C LYS A 85 -3.67 -9.93 6.56
N ILE A 86 -3.81 -8.72 6.03
CA ILE A 86 -3.65 -7.48 6.81
C ILE A 86 -4.91 -7.16 7.62
N GLN A 87 -6.12 -7.42 7.09
CA GLN A 87 -7.37 -7.33 7.85
C GLN A 87 -7.44 -8.36 9.00
N CYS A 88 -6.79 -9.52 8.87
CA CYS A 88 -6.68 -10.51 9.94
C CYS A 88 -5.69 -10.13 11.07
N HIS A 89 -5.10 -8.93 11.07
CA HIS A 89 -4.33 -8.45 12.20
C HIS A 89 -5.30 -7.93 13.30
N PRO A 90 -5.23 -8.42 14.55
CA PRO A 90 -6.23 -8.11 15.60
C PRO A 90 -6.33 -6.61 15.96
N SER A 91 -5.41 -5.77 15.47
CA SER A 91 -5.46 -4.32 15.65
C SER A 91 -6.35 -3.57 14.64
N VAL A 92 -6.81 -4.20 13.55
CA VAL A 92 -7.71 -3.59 12.54
C VAL A 92 -9.14 -4.16 12.59
N GLU A 93 -9.36 -5.26 13.31
CA GLU A 93 -10.67 -5.91 13.45
C GLU A 93 -11.70 -5.07 14.24
N LEU A 94 -11.23 -4.14 15.09
CA LEU A 94 -12.11 -3.30 15.93
C LEU A 94 -12.92 -2.24 15.15
N HIS A 95 -12.57 -1.94 13.90
CA HIS A 95 -13.22 -0.85 13.16
C HIS A 95 -14.30 -1.29 12.17
N LEU A 96 -14.56 -2.60 12.04
CA LEU A 96 -15.55 -3.16 11.11
C LEU A 96 -16.71 -3.89 11.78
N ARG A 97 -16.77 -3.94 13.12
CA ARG A 97 -17.89 -4.56 13.86
C ARG A 97 -18.91 -3.58 14.47
N LEU A 98 -18.84 -2.28 14.16
CA LEU A 98 -19.79 -1.29 14.70
C LEU A 98 -20.33 -0.29 13.66
N VAL A 99 -20.49 -0.71 12.40
CA VAL A 99 -21.37 -0.01 11.43
C VAL A 99 -22.15 -1.03 10.61
#